data_AF-A0A6I3UY01-F1
#
_entry.id   AF-A0A6I3UY01-F1
#
_cell.length_a   1.000
_cell.length_b   1.000
_cell.length_c   1.000
_cell.angle_alpha   90.00
_cell.angle_beta   90.00
_cell.angle_gamma   90.00
#
_symmetry.space_group_name_H-M   'P 1'
#
loop_
_entity.id
_entity.type
_entity.pdbx_description
1 polymer ?
#
loop_
_entity_poly.entity_id
_entity_poly.type
_entity_poly.pdbx_seq_one_letter_code
_entity_poly.pdbx_strand_id
1 'polypeptide(L)'
;AGQLTPEEAETHPQKNIITQSIGQKDEIQPDFGMITLELGDYLLLNSDGLTNMISASEIYDIVTSDISLADKAATLIRFANNAGGLD
;
A
#
# COMPACT_ATOMS: atom_id res chain seq x y z
N ALA A 1 0.77 -17.63 -14.36
CA ALA A 1 0.62 -18.55 -13.22
C ALA A 1 1.68 -18.18 -12.19
N GLY A 2 1.32 -18.12 -10.91
CA GLY A 2 2.14 -17.57 -9.82
C GLY A 2 3.53 -18.20 -9.73
N GLN A 3 4.54 -17.47 -10.22
CA GLN A 3 5.93 -17.91 -10.24
C GLN A 3 6.71 -17.49 -8.99
N LEU A 4 6.11 -16.69 -8.10
CA LEU A 4 6.74 -16.22 -6.87
C LEU A 4 5.75 -16.40 -5.72
N THR A 5 6.23 -16.85 -4.57
CA THR A 5 5.49 -16.72 -3.31
C THR A 5 5.37 -15.23 -2.93
N PRO A 6 4.42 -14.84 -2.07
CA PRO A 6 4.32 -13.46 -1.60
C PRO A 6 5.65 -12.92 -1.03
N GLU A 7 6.37 -13.77 -0.31
CA GLU A 7 7.68 -13.46 0.28
C GLU A 7 8.77 -13.25 -0.79
N GLU A 8 8.77 -14.06 -1.85
CA GLU A 8 9.68 -13.90 -2.98
C GLU A 8 9.35 -12.66 -3.83
N ALA A 9 8.08 -12.26 -3.89
CA ALA A 9 7.64 -11.06 -4.58
C ALA A 9 8.08 -9.77 -3.85
N GLU A 10 8.10 -9.77 -2.51
CA GLU A 10 8.52 -8.61 -1.70
C GLU A 10 9.98 -8.20 -1.93
N THR A 11 10.85 -9.16 -2.27
CA THR A 11 12.29 -8.94 -2.51
C THR A 11 12.67 -8.98 -3.99
N HIS A 12 11.70 -9.15 -4.89
CA HIS A 12 11.98 -9.30 -6.31
C HIS A 12 12.53 -7.99 -6.91
N PRO A 13 13.64 -8.02 -7.68
CA PRO A 13 14.27 -6.82 -8.25
C PRO A 13 13.36 -6.07 -9.24
N GLN A 14 12.27 -6.70 -9.70
CA GLN A 14 11.27 -6.11 -10.59
C GLN A 14 9.91 -5.88 -9.91
N LYS A 15 9.83 -5.84 -8.57
CA LYS A 15 8.56 -5.71 -7.84
C LYS A 15 7.75 -4.45 -8.18
N ASN A 16 8.42 -3.39 -8.67
CA ASN A 16 7.80 -2.12 -9.03
C ASN A 16 7.51 -1.97 -10.53
N ILE A 17 7.57 -3.04 -11.34
CA ILE A 17 7.21 -2.95 -12.77
C ILE A 17 5.69 -2.82 -12.90
N ILE A 18 5.24 -1.60 -13.24
CA ILE A 18 3.85 -1.29 -13.54
C ILE A 18 3.51 -1.84 -14.92
N THR A 19 2.56 -2.77 -14.99
CA THR A 19 2.12 -3.41 -16.25
C THR A 19 0.98 -2.66 -16.94
N GLN A 20 0.32 -1.74 -16.26
CA GLN A 20 -0.72 -0.87 -16.82
C GLN A 20 -0.64 0.55 -16.24
N SER A 21 -0.69 1.57 -17.10
CA SER A 21 -0.75 2.96 -16.68
C SER A 21 -1.64 3.79 -17.60
N ILE A 22 -2.20 4.88 -17.06
CA ILE A 22 -3.01 5.82 -17.83
C ILE A 22 -2.13 6.51 -18.88
N GLY A 23 -2.56 6.50 -20.15
CA GLY A 23 -1.84 7.14 -21.26
C GLY A 23 -1.00 6.20 -22.13
N GLN A 24 -1.06 4.89 -21.89
CA GLN A 24 -0.49 3.91 -22.83
C GLN A 24 -1.32 3.84 -24.12
N LYS A 25 -0.67 3.37 -25.20
CA LYS A 25 -1.28 3.23 -26.53
C LYS A 25 -2.38 2.17 -26.57
N ASP A 26 -2.29 1.20 -25.66
CA ASP A 26 -3.19 0.07 -25.57
C ASP A 26 -4.41 0.39 -24.68
N GLU A 27 -5.50 -0.33 -24.91
CA GLU A 27 -6.73 -0.17 -24.14
C GLU A 27 -6.50 -0.63 -22.69
N ILE A 28 -6.79 0.26 -21.73
CA ILE A 28 -6.63 -0.01 -20.31
C ILE A 28 -7.79 -0.90 -19.85
N GLN A 29 -7.48 -1.98 -19.13
CA GLN A 29 -8.47 -2.85 -18.50
C GLN A 29 -8.39 -2.67 -16.98
N PRO A 30 -9.14 -1.72 -16.39
CA PRO A 30 -9.11 -1.50 -14.95
C PRO A 30 -9.79 -2.66 -14.21
N ASP A 31 -9.25 -2.99 -13.04
CA ASP A 31 -9.87 -3.93 -12.12
C ASP A 31 -10.99 -3.26 -11.32
N PHE A 32 -12.14 -3.93 -11.21
CA PHE A 32 -13.27 -3.49 -10.40
C PHE A 32 -13.47 -4.44 -9.23
N GLY A 33 -13.59 -3.88 -8.03
CA GLY A 33 -13.91 -4.61 -6.81
C GLY A 33 -15.01 -3.91 -6.03
N MET A 34 -15.75 -4.68 -5.23
CA MET A 34 -16.74 -4.15 -4.29
C MET A 34 -16.44 -4.70 -2.91
N ILE A 35 -16.42 -3.82 -1.92
CA ILE A 35 -16.27 -4.18 -0.51
C ILE A 35 -17.43 -3.57 0.29
N THR A 36 -17.88 -4.26 1.32
CA THR A 36 -18.83 -3.70 2.31
C THR A 36 -18.04 -3.21 3.50
N LEU A 37 -18.34 -2.01 3.98
CA LEU A 37 -17.69 -1.41 5.15
C LEU A 37 -18.62 -1.49 6.37
N GLU A 38 -18.05 -1.84 7.50
CA GLU A 38 -18.71 -1.81 8.80
C GLU A 38 -18.27 -0.60 9.64
N LEU A 39 -18.99 -0.34 10.72
CA LEU A 39 -18.65 0.75 11.63
C LEU A 39 -17.33 0.44 12.33
N GLY A 40 -16.34 1.30 12.15
CA GLY A 40 -15.00 1.13 12.74
C GLY A 40 -13.94 0.65 11.75
N ASP A 41 -14.34 0.29 10.51
CA ASP A 41 -13.40 -0.07 9.46
C ASP A 41 -12.58 1.13 8.97
N TYR A 42 -11.35 0.84 8.56
CA TYR A 42 -10.47 1.79 7.90
C TYR A 42 -10.17 1.32 6.48
N LEU A 43 -10.52 2.16 5.50
CA LEU A 43 -10.07 1.98 4.12
C LEU A 43 -8.76 2.74 3.91
N LEU A 44 -7.68 2.02 3.70
CA LEU A 44 -6.37 2.59 3.38
C LEU A 44 -6.11 2.51 1.88
N LEU A 45 -5.90 3.67 1.26
CA LEU A 45 -5.41 3.79 -0.11
C LEU A 45 -4.04 4.47 -0.06
N ASN A 46 -3.01 3.80 -0.57
CA ASN A 46 -1.64 4.27 -0.54
C ASN A 46 -0.92 3.97 -1.85
N SER A 47 0.12 4.74 -2.16
CA SER A 47 1.14 4.35 -3.14
C SER A 47 2.06 3.29 -2.55
N ASP A 48 2.81 2.62 -3.41
CA ASP A 48 3.83 1.65 -3.04
C ASP A 48 4.92 2.23 -2.13
N GLY A 49 5.15 3.54 -2.14
CA GLY A 49 6.04 4.24 -1.20
C GLY A 49 5.74 4.01 0.29
N LEU A 50 4.49 3.71 0.68
CA LEU A 50 4.16 3.36 2.07
C LEU A 50 4.52 1.91 2.39
N THR A 51 3.95 0.97 1.63
CA THR A 51 4.06 -0.47 1.88
C THR A 51 5.44 -1.04 1.55
N ASN A 52 6.25 -0.32 0.77
CA ASN A 52 7.66 -0.67 0.56
C ASN A 52 8.54 -0.30 1.77
N MET A 53 8.13 0.67 2.59
CA MET A 53 8.93 1.20 3.69
C MET A 53 8.55 0.59 5.04
N ILE A 54 7.27 0.30 5.26
CA ILE A 54 6.76 -0.23 6.53
C ILE A 54 5.86 -1.45 6.32
N SER A 55 5.89 -2.35 7.30
CA SER A 55 5.18 -3.62 7.25
C SER A 55 3.66 -3.47 7.47
N ALA A 56 2.89 -4.45 7.00
CA ALA A 56 1.44 -4.49 7.22
C ALA A 56 1.07 -4.48 8.71
N SER A 57 1.88 -5.11 9.59
CA SER A 57 1.67 -5.07 11.04
C SER A 57 1.85 -3.67 11.62
N GLU A 58 2.88 -2.93 11.19
CA GLU A 58 3.08 -1.54 11.65
C GLU A 58 1.94 -0.63 11.18
N ILE A 59 1.50 -0.81 9.93
CA ILE A 59 0.33 -0.09 9.40
C ILE A 59 -0.90 -0.38 10.26
N TYR A 60 -1.16 -1.65 10.57
CA TYR A 60 -2.29 -2.07 11.40
C TYR A 60 -2.25 -1.43 12.80
N ASP A 61 -1.11 -1.47 13.46
CA ASP A 61 -0.93 -0.89 14.80
C ASP A 61 -1.17 0.63 14.79
N ILE A 62 -0.69 1.34 13.76
CA ILE A 62 -0.92 2.78 13.62
C ILE A 62 -2.40 3.07 13.35
N VAL A 63 -3.02 2.34 12.42
CA VAL A 63 -4.42 2.55 12.02
C VAL A 63 -5.40 2.22 13.15
N THR A 64 -5.06 1.27 14.03
CA THR A 64 -5.91 0.89 15.17
C THR A 64 -5.62 1.66 16.45
N SER A 65 -4.60 2.53 16.46
CA SER A 65 -4.25 3.35 17.63
C SER A 65 -5.34 4.36 18.01
N ASP A 66 -5.35 4.77 19.28
CA ASP A 66 -6.31 5.73 19.85
C ASP A 66 -5.85 7.18 19.63
N ILE A 67 -5.74 7.57 18.36
CA ILE A 67 -5.42 8.94 17.93
C ILE A 67 -6.37 9.37 16.80
N SER A 68 -6.37 10.66 16.47
CA SER A 68 -7.22 11.16 15.39
C SER A 68 -6.83 10.57 14.04
N LEU A 69 -7.78 10.49 13.10
CA LEU A 69 -7.49 10.00 11.73
C LEU A 69 -6.37 10.80 11.05
N ALA A 70 -6.30 12.11 11.30
CA ALA A 70 -5.24 12.96 10.78
C ALA A 70 -3.87 12.58 11.36
N ASP A 71 -3.81 12.28 12.65
CA ASP A 71 -2.56 11.86 13.31
C ASP A 71 -2.13 10.46 12.89
N LYS A 72 -3.07 9.57 12.57
CA LYS A 72 -2.77 8.25 11.97
C LYS A 72 -2.07 8.42 10.63
N ALA A 73 -2.64 9.24 9.73
CA ALA A 73 -2.04 9.52 8.42
C ALA A 73 -0.64 10.16 8.56
N ALA A 74 -0.50 11.17 9.42
CA ALA A 74 0.80 11.80 9.68
C ALA A 74 1.81 10.82 10.29
N THR A 75 1.36 9.89 11.12
CA THR A 75 2.21 8.85 11.72
C THR A 75 2.64 7.81 10.69
N LEU A 76 1.76 7.35 9.81
CA LEU A 76 2.11 6.45 8.70
C LEU A 76 3.21 7.06 7.81
N ILE A 77 3.05 8.33 7.41
CA ILE A 77 4.04 9.05 6.61
C ILE A 77 5.37 9.19 7.36
N ARG A 78 5.33 9.54 8.65
CA ARG A 78 6.53 9.68 9.47
C ARG A 78 7.30 8.36 9.58
N PHE A 79 6.60 7.24 9.77
CA PHE A 79 7.22 5.92 9.86
C PHE A 79 7.85 5.52 8.51
N ALA A 80 7.17 5.73 7.39
CA ALA A 80 7.74 5.48 6.06
C ALA A 80 9.00 6.31 5.80
N ASN A 81 8.99 7.59 6.14
CA ASN A 81 10.16 8.47 6.02
C ASN A 81 11.33 8.02 6.91
N ASN A 82 11.04 7.59 8.13
CA ASN A 82 12.07 7.10 9.06
C ASN A 82 12.68 5.77 8.62
N ALA A 83 11.93 4.93 7.89
CA ALA A 83 12.41 3.67 7.35
C ALA A 83 13.28 3.83 6.08
N GLY A 84 13.30 5.03 5.48
CA GLY A 84 14.18 5.35 4.36
C GLY A 84 13.68 6.48 3.47
N GLY A 85 12.36 6.67 3.36
CA GLY A 85 11.75 7.76 2.58
C GLY A 85 12.25 7.81 1.14
N LEU A 86 12.30 6.65 0.48
CA LEU A 86 12.94 6.48 -0.83
C LEU A 86 12.05 6.90 -2.03
N ASP A 87 10.80 7.26 -1.77
CA ASP A 87 9.77 7.72 -2.71
C ASP A 87 8.85 8.73 -2.00
#